data_AF-A0A3B9LFM7-F1
#
_entry.id   AF-A0A3B9LFM7-F1
#
_cell.length_a   1.000
_cell.length_b   1.000
_cell.length_c   1.000
_cell.angle_alpha   90.00
_cell.angle_beta   90.00
_cell.angle_gamma   90.00
#
_symmetry.space_group_name_H-M   'P 1'
#
loop_
_entity.id
_entity.type
_entity.pdbx_description
1 polymer ?
#
loop_
_entity_poly.entity_id
_entity_poly.type
_entity_poly.pdbx_seq_one_letter_code
_entity_poly.pdbx_strand_id
1 'polypeptide(L)'
;AVAQAAHDTLVALYPSQAASFDTWLADDLLQVKNKNAKANGIDLGQQAAAAILAMRVNDGSQVPEPLLGIDYFTSDLPGHWRQDPISLIPLALGAHWGECKPFVIQSTDQFRVPPPPAMTSAEYTTAYNEVKQIGGDGIVTPTTRTPEQTFIGTFWAYDGTPSLCAPPRLYNQITVQIADQKNLSVVDLARLLALVNTAMADTGMSVWESKYYYDFWRPITGIRESDPGTGPTGAGDGNAATIGDPTFTPLGAPASNLTGPNFTPPFPAYPSGHAGFGGALFQTLRRFFGTDAVAFTFVSDEFNGTTRDNGGNVRPYMPRSFSSLSQAEEENGQSRIYLGIHWSFDKTEGITQGEHVADYVFENAFLPLHH
;
A
#
# COMPACT_ATOMS: atom_id res chain seq x y z
N ALA A 1 26.49 -6.87 13.15
CA ALA A 1 26.11 -7.02 11.73
C ALA A 1 24.77 -6.35 11.51
N VAL A 2 23.66 -6.92 11.98
CA VAL A 2 22.32 -6.34 11.79
C VAL A 2 22.22 -4.88 12.27
N ALA A 3 22.58 -4.59 13.54
CA ALA A 3 22.52 -3.22 14.08
C ALA A 3 23.33 -2.20 13.25
N GLN A 4 24.57 -2.56 12.87
CA GLN A 4 25.42 -1.70 12.05
C GLN A 4 24.86 -1.51 10.63
N ALA A 5 24.36 -2.57 10.00
CA ALA A 5 23.78 -2.48 8.66
C ALA A 5 22.51 -1.62 8.65
N ALA A 6 21.64 -1.80 9.65
CA ALA A 6 20.44 -0.99 9.82
C ALA A 6 20.79 0.48 10.06
N HIS A 7 21.74 0.75 10.95
CA HIS A 7 22.25 2.10 11.21
C HIS A 7 22.72 2.78 9.93
N ASP A 8 23.68 2.19 9.22
CA ASP A 8 24.31 2.85 8.07
C ASP A 8 23.31 3.06 6.93
N THR A 9 22.38 2.12 6.73
CA THR A 9 21.30 2.26 5.75
C THR A 9 20.34 3.38 6.14
N LEU A 10 19.90 3.44 7.40
CA LEU A 10 18.94 4.44 7.89
C LEU A 10 19.54 5.84 7.93
N VAL A 11 20.81 6.00 8.30
CA VAL A 11 21.53 7.28 8.23
C VAL A 11 21.61 7.79 6.80
N ALA A 12 21.88 6.90 5.83
CA ALA A 12 21.93 7.28 4.42
C ALA A 12 20.56 7.74 3.88
N LEU A 13 19.47 7.07 4.27
CA LEU A 13 18.12 7.39 3.81
C LEU A 13 17.48 8.57 4.56
N TYR A 14 17.79 8.72 5.85
CA TYR A 14 17.19 9.72 6.74
C TYR A 14 18.27 10.48 7.53
N PRO A 15 19.13 11.25 6.86
CA PRO A 15 20.27 11.92 7.49
C PRO A 15 19.87 12.90 8.61
N SER A 16 18.64 13.44 8.56
CA SER A 16 18.10 14.29 9.63
C SER A 16 17.88 13.57 10.96
N GLN A 17 17.85 12.23 10.97
CA GLN A 17 17.66 11.39 12.15
C GLN A 17 18.96 10.70 12.61
N ALA A 18 20.10 11.03 12.01
CA ALA A 18 21.37 10.33 12.24
C ALA A 18 21.74 10.23 13.73
N ALA A 19 21.59 11.30 14.49
CA ALA A 19 21.92 11.30 15.92
C ALA A 19 21.11 10.29 16.75
N SER A 20 19.84 10.03 16.37
CA SER A 20 19.02 9.01 17.01
C SER A 20 19.50 7.60 16.64
N PHE A 21 19.84 7.37 15.37
CA PHE A 21 20.39 6.10 14.94
C PHE A 21 21.75 5.81 15.58
N ASP A 22 22.64 6.82 15.68
CA ASP A 22 23.94 6.71 16.36
C ASP A 22 23.76 6.21 17.80
N THR A 23 22.75 6.75 18.50
CA THR A 23 22.43 6.38 19.88
C THR A 23 21.96 4.92 19.95
N TRP A 24 21.03 4.51 19.09
CA TRP A 24 20.54 3.12 19.07
C TRP A 24 21.62 2.11 18.70
N LEU A 25 22.49 2.44 17.74
CA LEU A 25 23.64 1.60 17.41
C LEU A 25 24.58 1.44 18.63
N ALA A 26 24.87 2.53 19.33
CA ALA A 26 25.69 2.48 20.53
C ALA A 26 25.08 1.56 21.60
N ASP A 27 23.78 1.70 21.86
CA ASP A 27 23.05 0.86 22.82
C ASP A 27 23.06 -0.63 22.42
N ASP A 28 22.83 -0.96 21.15
CA ASP A 28 22.88 -2.33 20.65
C ASP A 28 24.29 -2.92 20.77
N LEU A 29 25.33 -2.15 20.43
CA LEU A 29 26.71 -2.60 20.50
C LEU A 29 27.18 -2.79 21.95
N LEU A 30 26.60 -2.09 22.94
CA LEU A 30 26.91 -2.32 24.36
C LEU A 30 26.49 -3.73 24.82
N GLN A 31 25.46 -4.32 24.20
CA GLN A 31 24.98 -5.65 24.57
C GLN A 31 25.90 -6.79 24.09
N VAL A 32 26.74 -6.54 23.09
CA VAL A 32 27.69 -7.54 22.55
C VAL A 32 28.99 -7.57 23.37
N LYS A 33 29.14 -8.58 24.22
CA LYS A 33 30.31 -8.69 25.14
C LYS A 33 31.60 -9.16 24.46
N ASN A 34 31.50 -10.04 23.46
CA ASN A 34 32.68 -10.58 22.78
C ASN A 34 33.26 -9.55 21.80
N LYS A 35 34.50 -9.11 22.06
CA LYS A 35 35.18 -8.05 21.28
C LYS A 35 35.38 -8.42 19.81
N ASN A 36 35.82 -9.64 19.52
CA ASN A 36 36.07 -10.08 18.15
C ASN A 36 34.77 -10.24 17.38
N ALA A 37 33.73 -10.81 18.00
CA ALA A 37 32.41 -10.92 17.38
C ALA A 37 31.79 -9.54 17.11
N LYS A 38 31.97 -8.58 18.03
CA LYS A 38 31.55 -7.18 17.83
C LYS A 38 32.26 -6.56 16.63
N ALA A 39 33.59 -6.62 16.57
CA ALA A 39 34.37 -6.06 15.48
C ALA A 39 34.01 -6.67 14.11
N ASN A 40 33.97 -8.01 14.02
CA ASN A 40 33.58 -8.70 12.79
C ASN A 40 32.14 -8.38 12.39
N GLY A 41 31.25 -8.25 13.39
CA GLY A 41 29.87 -7.88 13.16
C GLY A 41 29.72 -6.45 12.63
N ILE A 42 30.52 -5.50 13.11
CA ILE A 42 30.52 -4.12 12.60
C ILE A 42 30.99 -4.13 11.13
N ASP A 43 32.13 -4.75 10.86
CA ASP A 43 32.70 -4.82 9.52
C ASP A 43 31.73 -5.45 8.50
N LEU A 44 31.14 -6.61 8.82
CA LEU A 44 30.13 -7.25 7.97
C LEU A 44 28.89 -6.36 7.75
N GLY A 45 28.44 -5.65 8.79
CA GLY A 45 27.26 -4.78 8.69
C GLY A 45 27.50 -3.58 7.79
N GLN A 46 28.68 -2.96 7.88
CA GLN A 46 29.11 -1.87 7.01
C GLN A 46 29.16 -2.33 5.55
N GLN A 47 29.77 -3.49 5.29
CA GLN A 47 29.84 -4.04 3.93
C GLN A 47 28.46 -4.35 3.36
N ALA A 48 27.56 -4.93 4.17
CA ALA A 48 26.19 -5.22 3.74
C ALA A 48 25.40 -3.95 3.39
N ALA A 49 25.43 -2.93 4.26
CA ALA A 49 24.76 -1.66 4.00
C ALA A 49 25.33 -0.96 2.75
N ALA A 50 26.66 -0.89 2.64
CA ALA A 50 27.31 -0.28 1.50
C ALA A 50 26.96 -0.98 0.18
N ALA A 51 26.90 -2.32 0.17
CA ALA A 51 26.52 -3.09 -1.01
C ALA A 51 25.08 -2.77 -1.45
N ILE A 52 24.11 -2.77 -0.52
CA ILE A 52 22.72 -2.47 -0.86
C ILE A 52 22.56 -1.02 -1.33
N LEU A 53 23.13 -0.04 -0.61
CA LEU A 53 23.08 1.36 -1.00
C LEU A 53 23.69 1.59 -2.39
N ALA A 54 24.81 0.95 -2.70
CA ALA A 54 25.44 1.03 -4.01
C ALA A 54 24.54 0.48 -5.14
N MET A 55 23.76 -0.57 -4.88
CA MET A 55 22.78 -1.08 -5.86
C MET A 55 21.65 -0.10 -6.14
N ARG A 56 21.34 0.80 -5.19
CA ARG A 56 20.21 1.74 -5.26
C ARG A 56 20.60 3.15 -5.74
N VAL A 57 21.88 3.41 -5.98
CA VAL A 57 22.32 4.68 -6.57
C VAL A 57 21.68 4.85 -7.95
N ASN A 58 21.00 5.98 -8.15
CA ASN A 58 20.30 6.33 -9.40
C ASN A 58 19.30 5.26 -9.85
N ASP A 59 18.61 4.62 -8.90
CA ASP A 59 17.60 3.62 -9.19
C ASP A 59 16.25 4.21 -9.64
N GLY A 60 16.11 5.53 -9.68
CA GLY A 60 14.87 6.23 -10.07
C GLY A 60 14.08 6.76 -8.88
N SER A 61 14.31 6.24 -7.66
CA SER A 61 13.55 6.65 -6.46
C SER A 61 13.85 8.08 -5.98
N GLN A 62 14.92 8.70 -6.49
CA GLN A 62 15.27 10.09 -6.20
C GLN A 62 14.42 11.12 -6.97
N VAL A 63 13.62 10.68 -7.95
CA VAL A 63 12.79 11.59 -8.75
C VAL A 63 11.65 12.12 -7.86
N PRO A 64 11.48 13.45 -7.73
CA PRO A 64 10.44 14.01 -6.88
C PRO A 64 9.04 13.78 -7.47
N GLU A 65 8.04 13.84 -6.59
CA GLU A 65 6.63 13.69 -6.99
C GLU A 65 6.16 14.85 -7.88
N PRO A 66 5.57 14.58 -9.06
CA PRO A 66 5.18 15.63 -9.98
C PRO A 66 3.94 16.40 -9.53
N LEU A 67 3.94 17.72 -9.75
CA LEU A 67 2.82 18.60 -9.49
C LEU A 67 1.81 18.58 -10.65
N LEU A 68 0.52 18.45 -10.33
CA LEU A 68 -0.54 18.50 -11.34
C LEU A 68 -0.62 19.87 -12.02
N GLY A 69 -0.74 19.86 -13.34
CA GLY A 69 -0.81 21.07 -14.17
C GLY A 69 0.53 21.79 -14.38
N ILE A 70 1.63 21.25 -13.82
CA ILE A 70 2.99 21.78 -13.99
C ILE A 70 3.86 20.69 -14.62
N ASP A 71 4.04 19.57 -13.90
CA ASP A 71 4.90 18.46 -14.29
C ASP A 71 4.10 17.29 -14.87
N TYR A 72 2.84 17.14 -14.44
CA TYR A 72 1.92 16.08 -14.90
C TYR A 72 0.58 16.68 -15.35
N PHE A 73 0.13 16.30 -16.56
CA PHE A 73 -1.11 16.79 -17.16
C PHE A 73 -2.10 15.64 -17.35
N THR A 74 -3.31 15.78 -16.79
CA THR A 74 -4.36 14.76 -16.85
C THR A 74 -5.23 14.93 -18.10
N SER A 75 -5.88 13.84 -18.51
CA SER A 75 -6.87 13.83 -19.60
C SER A 75 -8.27 14.19 -19.07
N ASP A 76 -9.03 14.97 -19.85
CA ASP A 76 -10.44 15.30 -19.57
C ASP A 76 -11.42 14.24 -20.10
N LEU A 77 -10.93 13.20 -20.78
CA LEU A 77 -11.76 12.14 -21.32
C LEU A 77 -12.35 11.26 -20.19
N PRO A 78 -13.59 10.75 -20.33
CA PRO A 78 -14.16 9.79 -19.39
C PRO A 78 -13.26 8.56 -19.18
N GLY A 79 -13.24 8.03 -17.96
CA GLY A 79 -12.39 6.90 -17.59
C GLY A 79 -10.96 7.27 -17.16
N HIS A 80 -10.51 8.51 -17.41
CA HIS A 80 -9.16 8.94 -17.07
C HIS A 80 -9.06 9.56 -15.67
N TRP A 81 -7.97 9.26 -14.96
CA TRP A 81 -7.73 9.77 -13.63
C TRP A 81 -7.48 11.29 -13.65
N ARG A 82 -8.11 11.96 -12.68
CA ARG A 82 -7.96 13.39 -12.42
C ARG A 82 -7.92 13.65 -10.92
N GLN A 83 -7.50 14.87 -10.57
CA GLN A 83 -7.48 15.36 -9.19
C GLN A 83 -8.83 15.14 -8.50
N ASP A 84 -8.78 14.65 -7.26
CA ASP A 84 -9.97 14.55 -6.42
C ASP A 84 -10.59 15.94 -6.22
N PRO A 85 -11.86 16.15 -6.64
CA PRO A 85 -12.53 17.46 -6.56
C PRO A 85 -12.89 17.90 -5.12
N ILE A 86 -12.76 17.03 -4.11
CA ILE A 86 -12.98 17.40 -2.70
C ILE A 86 -11.67 17.76 -2.01
N SER A 87 -10.71 16.83 -1.99
CA SER A 87 -9.47 17.00 -1.23
C SER A 87 -8.45 17.89 -1.95
N LEU A 88 -8.53 18.00 -3.28
CA LEU A 88 -7.71 18.87 -4.11
C LEU A 88 -6.20 18.73 -3.86
N ILE A 89 -5.73 17.51 -3.54
CA ILE A 89 -4.30 17.23 -3.38
C ILE A 89 -3.62 17.38 -4.76
N PRO A 90 -2.63 18.28 -4.93
CA PRO A 90 -2.13 18.68 -6.26
C PRO A 90 -0.95 17.83 -6.75
N LEU A 91 -0.97 16.52 -6.49
CA LEU A 91 0.12 15.60 -6.84
C LEU A 91 -0.36 14.52 -7.80
N ALA A 92 0.53 14.06 -8.68
CA ALA A 92 0.43 12.73 -9.27
C ALA A 92 1.39 11.80 -8.53
N LEU A 93 0.93 11.35 -7.34
CA LEU A 93 1.75 10.62 -6.40
C LEU A 93 2.19 9.26 -6.97
N GLY A 94 3.46 9.25 -7.31
CA GLY A 94 4.25 8.14 -7.68
C GLY A 94 4.34 7.88 -9.18
N ALA A 95 4.03 8.88 -10.01
CA ALA A 95 4.03 8.75 -11.47
C ALA A 95 5.32 8.14 -12.05
N HIS A 96 6.46 8.30 -11.38
CA HIS A 96 7.76 7.77 -11.81
C HIS A 96 8.19 6.47 -11.12
N TRP A 97 7.41 5.91 -10.18
CA TRP A 97 7.80 4.65 -9.50
C TRP A 97 7.82 3.44 -10.42
N GLY A 98 7.04 3.46 -11.51
CA GLY A 98 7.12 2.45 -12.56
C GLY A 98 8.43 2.48 -13.35
N GLU A 99 9.21 3.55 -13.24
CA GLU A 99 10.53 3.70 -13.89
C GLU A 99 11.69 3.29 -12.98
N CYS A 100 11.40 3.03 -11.70
CA CYS A 100 12.42 2.61 -10.74
C CYS A 100 12.99 1.23 -11.12
N LYS A 101 14.30 1.06 -10.91
CA LYS A 101 14.97 -0.22 -11.06
C LYS A 101 14.46 -1.19 -9.98
N PRO A 102 13.88 -2.35 -10.33
CA PRO A 102 13.42 -3.30 -9.32
C PRO A 102 14.57 -3.94 -8.52
N PHE A 103 14.24 -4.62 -7.43
CA PHE A 103 15.18 -5.37 -6.61
C PHE A 103 15.41 -6.79 -7.14
N VAL A 104 14.34 -7.50 -7.53
CA VAL A 104 14.39 -8.92 -7.93
C VAL A 104 13.71 -9.17 -9.27
N ILE A 105 12.52 -8.61 -9.49
CA ILE A 105 11.83 -8.73 -10.79
C ILE A 105 12.67 -8.07 -11.91
N GLN A 106 12.47 -8.52 -13.15
CA GLN A 106 13.30 -8.12 -14.29
C GLN A 106 12.96 -6.71 -14.80
N SER A 107 11.68 -6.37 -14.76
CA SER A 107 11.13 -5.06 -15.11
C SER A 107 9.85 -4.83 -14.30
N THR A 108 9.49 -3.56 -14.10
CA THR A 108 8.26 -3.17 -13.38
C THR A 108 6.99 -3.60 -14.09
N ASP A 109 7.05 -3.82 -15.41
CA ASP A 109 5.91 -4.28 -16.20
C ASP A 109 5.86 -5.80 -16.41
N GLN A 110 6.80 -6.56 -15.83
CA GLN A 110 6.85 -8.02 -15.93
C GLN A 110 5.53 -8.67 -15.52
N PHE A 111 4.86 -8.08 -14.53
CA PHE A 111 3.59 -8.55 -13.98
C PHE A 111 2.47 -7.51 -14.14
N ARG A 112 2.51 -6.68 -15.20
CA ARG A 112 1.42 -5.74 -15.50
C ARG A 112 0.09 -6.51 -15.56
N VAL A 113 -0.91 -6.02 -14.83
CA VAL A 113 -2.26 -6.63 -14.80
C VAL A 113 -2.94 -6.53 -16.18
N PRO A 114 -3.95 -7.36 -16.48
CA PRO A 114 -4.78 -7.18 -17.68
C PRO A 114 -5.45 -5.79 -17.71
N PRO A 115 -5.96 -5.33 -18.87
CA PRO A 115 -6.74 -4.09 -18.93
C PRO A 115 -7.96 -4.13 -17.99
N PRO A 116 -8.37 -2.99 -17.40
CA PRO A 116 -9.58 -2.95 -16.59
C PRO A 116 -10.82 -3.28 -17.43
N PRO A 117 -11.93 -3.73 -16.80
CA PRO A 117 -13.17 -4.00 -17.51
C PRO A 117 -13.62 -2.79 -18.32
N ALA A 118 -14.10 -3.04 -19.55
CA ALA A 118 -14.64 -1.96 -20.37
C ALA A 118 -15.78 -1.24 -19.63
N MET A 119 -15.82 0.10 -19.66
CA MET A 119 -16.82 0.87 -18.90
C MET A 119 -18.27 0.56 -19.30
N THR A 120 -18.51 0.03 -20.51
CA THR A 120 -19.83 -0.40 -20.98
C THR A 120 -20.17 -1.86 -20.64
N SER A 121 -19.30 -2.56 -19.90
CA SER A 121 -19.47 -3.97 -19.55
C SER A 121 -20.35 -4.16 -18.30
N ALA A 122 -20.95 -5.35 -18.19
CA ALA A 122 -21.69 -5.74 -16.99
C ALA A 122 -20.78 -5.81 -15.74
N GLU A 123 -19.52 -6.19 -15.91
CA GLU A 123 -18.54 -6.26 -14.82
C GLU A 123 -18.25 -4.88 -14.24
N TYR A 124 -18.03 -3.87 -15.09
CA TYR A 124 -17.89 -2.48 -14.64
C TYR A 124 -19.16 -2.00 -13.94
N THR A 125 -20.35 -2.28 -14.49
CA THR A 125 -21.62 -1.93 -13.86
C THR A 125 -21.77 -2.56 -12.46
N THR A 126 -21.36 -3.81 -12.27
CA THR A 126 -21.42 -4.47 -10.96
C THR A 126 -20.50 -3.78 -9.96
N ALA A 127 -19.23 -3.53 -10.33
CA ALA A 127 -18.27 -2.85 -9.45
C ALA A 127 -18.70 -1.40 -9.14
N TYR A 128 -19.26 -0.70 -10.13
CA TYR A 128 -19.79 0.65 -9.98
C TYR A 128 -20.92 0.70 -8.95
N ASN A 129 -21.90 -0.20 -9.08
CA ASN A 129 -23.05 -0.25 -8.18
C ASN A 129 -22.67 -0.70 -6.77
N GLU A 130 -21.67 -1.58 -6.63
CA GLU A 130 -21.08 -1.91 -5.33
C GLU A 130 -20.58 -0.65 -4.63
N VAL A 131 -19.72 0.15 -5.28
CA VAL A 131 -19.18 1.37 -4.66
C VAL A 131 -20.29 2.41 -4.38
N LYS A 132 -21.27 2.58 -5.28
CA LYS A 132 -22.44 3.44 -4.96
C LYS A 132 -23.20 2.97 -3.73
N GLN A 133 -23.32 1.66 -3.52
CA GLN A 133 -24.09 1.09 -2.43
C GLN A 133 -23.39 1.18 -1.07
N ILE A 134 -22.06 0.97 -1.03
CA ILE A 134 -21.29 0.83 0.22
C ILE A 134 -20.12 1.81 0.37
N GLY A 135 -19.85 2.68 -0.61
CA GLY A 135 -18.69 3.57 -0.61
C GLY A 135 -18.96 4.99 -0.08
N GLY A 136 -20.22 5.44 -0.01
CA GLY A 136 -20.57 6.81 0.38
C GLY A 136 -20.21 7.18 1.82
N ASP A 137 -20.02 8.48 2.10
CA ASP A 137 -19.67 9.00 3.44
C ASP A 137 -20.78 8.84 4.50
N GLY A 138 -22.01 8.56 4.10
CA GLY A 138 -23.17 8.48 4.99
C GLY A 138 -23.73 9.84 5.43
N ILE A 139 -23.19 10.95 4.89
CA ILE A 139 -23.62 12.33 5.20
C ILE A 139 -24.16 12.98 3.93
N VAL A 140 -23.29 13.19 2.93
CA VAL A 140 -23.68 13.71 1.61
C VAL A 140 -24.21 12.58 0.74
N THR A 141 -23.58 11.41 0.80
CA THR A 141 -23.95 10.23 0.04
C THR A 141 -24.43 9.13 0.98
N PRO A 142 -25.75 8.83 1.00
CA PRO A 142 -26.28 7.71 1.77
C PRO A 142 -25.59 6.40 1.40
N THR A 143 -25.44 5.52 2.39
CA THR A 143 -24.75 4.23 2.21
C THR A 143 -25.49 3.14 2.98
N THR A 144 -25.46 1.92 2.46
CA THR A 144 -25.90 0.71 3.18
C THR A 144 -24.74 0.01 3.90
N ARG A 145 -23.54 0.61 3.86
CA ARG A 145 -22.34 0.10 4.55
C ARG A 145 -22.62 -0.08 6.03
N THR A 146 -22.27 -1.25 6.56
CA THR A 146 -22.45 -1.57 7.98
C THR A 146 -21.35 -0.92 8.84
N PRO A 147 -21.56 -0.83 10.17
CA PRO A 147 -20.49 -0.40 11.09
C PRO A 147 -19.22 -1.25 10.99
N GLU A 148 -19.37 -2.57 10.83
CA GLU A 148 -18.23 -3.50 10.64
C GLU A 148 -17.45 -3.19 9.37
N GLN A 149 -18.13 -2.90 8.26
CA GLN A 149 -17.46 -2.53 7.02
C GLN A 149 -16.74 -1.17 7.13
N THR A 150 -17.29 -0.23 7.89
CA THR A 150 -16.60 1.05 8.20
C THR A 150 -15.36 0.82 9.06
N PHE A 151 -15.45 -0.06 10.07
CA PHE A 151 -14.32 -0.48 10.87
C PHE A 151 -13.22 -1.10 10.00
N ILE A 152 -13.56 -2.06 9.14
CA ILE A 152 -12.62 -2.70 8.22
C ILE A 152 -11.95 -1.67 7.29
N GLY A 153 -12.75 -0.80 6.66
CA GLY A 153 -12.23 0.24 5.77
C GLY A 153 -11.16 1.09 6.45
N THR A 154 -11.46 1.52 7.68
CA THR A 154 -10.55 2.35 8.47
C THR A 154 -9.36 1.55 9.02
N PHE A 155 -9.55 0.28 9.40
CA PHE A 155 -8.52 -0.55 10.04
C PHE A 155 -7.29 -0.74 9.14
N TRP A 156 -7.51 -0.90 7.84
CA TRP A 156 -6.46 -1.12 6.85
C TRP A 156 -5.94 0.17 6.19
N ALA A 157 -6.32 1.35 6.67
CA ALA A 157 -6.06 2.62 6.01
C ALA A 157 -4.58 2.98 5.86
N TYR A 158 -3.91 3.51 6.90
CA TYR A 158 -2.48 3.86 6.84
C TYR A 158 -2.14 4.69 5.59
N ASP A 159 -2.97 5.67 5.27
CA ASP A 159 -2.91 6.41 4.01
C ASP A 159 -1.93 7.59 4.06
N GLY A 160 -0.75 7.40 4.66
CA GLY A 160 0.30 8.42 4.70
C GLY A 160 0.07 9.55 5.70
N THR A 161 -0.68 9.28 6.77
CA THR A 161 -1.04 10.26 7.80
C THR A 161 -0.05 10.29 8.97
N PRO A 162 0.01 11.40 9.76
CA PRO A 162 0.96 11.53 10.87
C PRO A 162 0.85 10.39 11.87
N SER A 163 2.02 9.87 12.27
CA SER A 163 2.19 8.73 13.20
C SER A 163 1.71 7.37 12.70
N LEU A 164 1.07 7.28 11.53
CA LEU A 164 0.63 6.02 10.93
C LEU A 164 1.46 5.63 9.70
N CYS A 165 1.97 6.61 8.96
CA CYS A 165 2.76 6.42 7.73
C CYS A 165 1.94 5.70 6.63
N ALA A 166 2.63 5.08 5.68
CA ALA A 166 2.06 4.36 4.53
C ALA A 166 1.76 2.88 4.87
N PRO A 167 0.98 2.17 4.03
CA PRO A 167 0.59 0.78 4.29
C PRO A 167 1.74 -0.21 4.55
N PRO A 168 2.93 -0.10 3.92
CA PRO A 168 4.08 -0.95 4.26
C PRO A 168 4.46 -0.98 5.76
N ARG A 169 4.14 0.06 6.54
CA ARG A 169 4.32 0.05 8.00
C ARG A 169 3.38 -0.96 8.67
N LEU A 170 2.08 -0.92 8.34
CA LEU A 170 1.07 -1.87 8.81
C LEU A 170 1.49 -3.32 8.50
N TYR A 171 1.91 -3.56 7.27
CA TYR A 171 2.31 -4.88 6.79
C TYR A 171 3.56 -5.41 7.51
N ASN A 172 4.54 -4.55 7.81
CA ASN A 172 5.67 -4.91 8.66
C ASN A 172 5.25 -5.19 10.11
N GLN A 173 4.32 -4.41 10.69
CA GLN A 173 3.79 -4.67 12.05
C GLN A 173 3.11 -6.05 12.13
N ILE A 174 2.30 -6.42 11.14
CA ILE A 174 1.70 -7.75 11.03
C ILE A 174 2.79 -8.83 10.90
N THR A 175 3.77 -8.62 10.04
CA THR A 175 4.88 -9.57 9.80
C THR A 175 5.64 -9.88 11.09
N VAL A 176 6.08 -8.85 11.82
CA VAL A 176 6.85 -9.04 13.06
C VAL A 176 6.00 -9.65 14.16
N GLN A 177 4.71 -9.35 14.23
CA GLN A 177 3.80 -9.96 15.19
C GLN A 177 3.61 -11.46 14.92
N ILE A 178 3.41 -11.85 13.67
CA ILE A 178 3.29 -13.27 13.29
C ILE A 178 4.63 -13.98 13.53
N ALA A 179 5.76 -13.34 13.20
CA ALA A 179 7.08 -13.91 13.45
C ALA A 179 7.35 -14.17 14.94
N ASP A 180 6.96 -13.23 15.81
CA ASP A 180 7.03 -13.38 17.27
C ASP A 180 6.13 -14.52 17.76
N GLN A 181 4.87 -14.57 17.31
CA GLN A 181 3.94 -15.67 17.61
C GLN A 181 4.50 -17.04 17.19
N LYS A 182 5.27 -17.10 16.09
CA LYS A 182 5.90 -18.32 15.57
C LYS A 182 7.29 -18.58 16.18
N ASN A 183 7.78 -17.73 17.07
CA ASN A 183 9.09 -17.82 17.70
C ASN A 183 10.24 -17.97 16.69
N LEU A 184 10.21 -17.19 15.61
CA LEU A 184 11.26 -17.24 14.60
C LEU A 184 12.64 -16.91 15.19
N SER A 185 13.67 -17.60 14.73
CA SER A 185 15.04 -17.24 15.06
C SER A 185 15.40 -15.88 14.43
N VAL A 186 16.44 -15.23 14.93
CA VAL A 186 16.92 -13.94 14.36
C VAL A 186 17.27 -14.09 12.87
N VAL A 187 17.80 -15.25 12.46
CA VAL A 187 18.17 -15.51 11.05
C VAL A 187 16.90 -15.70 10.21
N ASP A 188 15.91 -16.44 10.71
CA ASP A 188 14.64 -16.65 10.02
C ASP A 188 13.84 -15.35 9.90
N LEU A 189 13.82 -14.53 10.95
CA LEU A 189 13.20 -13.21 10.93
C LEU A 189 13.91 -12.28 9.93
N ALA A 190 15.24 -12.27 9.89
CA ALA A 190 15.99 -11.49 8.92
C ALA A 190 15.66 -11.92 7.48
N ARG A 191 15.59 -13.23 7.21
CA ARG A 191 15.17 -13.76 5.90
C ARG A 191 13.73 -13.39 5.56
N LEU A 192 12.80 -13.53 6.51
CA LEU A 192 11.39 -13.20 6.30
C LEU A 192 11.22 -11.71 5.99
N LEU A 193 11.86 -10.83 6.76
CA LEU A 193 11.79 -9.38 6.53
C LEU A 193 12.41 -8.97 5.21
N ALA A 194 13.51 -9.62 4.78
CA ALA A 194 14.09 -9.39 3.47
C ALA A 194 13.11 -9.79 2.34
N LEU A 195 12.54 -11.00 2.41
CA LEU A 195 11.54 -11.47 1.44
C LEU A 195 10.33 -10.53 1.36
N VAL A 196 9.72 -10.21 2.50
CA VAL A 196 8.51 -9.39 2.57
C VAL A 196 8.77 -7.98 2.04
N ASN A 197 9.83 -7.31 2.47
CA ASN A 197 10.07 -5.92 2.07
C ASN A 197 10.56 -5.81 0.63
N THR A 198 11.32 -6.78 0.13
CA THR A 198 11.70 -6.83 -1.29
C THR A 198 10.51 -7.14 -2.18
N ALA A 199 9.65 -8.10 -1.81
CA ALA A 199 8.43 -8.40 -2.55
C ALA A 199 7.47 -7.19 -2.57
N MET A 200 7.26 -6.53 -1.44
CA MET A 200 6.44 -5.32 -1.38
C MET A 200 7.05 -4.17 -2.20
N ALA A 201 8.37 -3.96 -2.17
CA ALA A 201 9.02 -2.91 -2.97
C ALA A 201 8.81 -3.13 -4.47
N ASP A 202 9.09 -4.33 -4.97
CA ASP A 202 8.89 -4.68 -6.39
C ASP A 202 7.41 -4.64 -6.78
N THR A 203 6.51 -5.01 -5.87
CA THR A 203 5.07 -4.90 -6.08
C THR A 203 4.63 -3.44 -6.14
N GLY A 204 5.15 -2.57 -5.28
CA GLY A 204 4.89 -1.14 -5.33
C GLY A 204 5.24 -0.55 -6.68
N MET A 205 6.42 -0.88 -7.21
CA MET A 205 6.83 -0.42 -8.54
C MET A 205 5.92 -0.98 -9.65
N SER A 206 5.55 -2.26 -9.59
CA SER A 206 4.69 -2.90 -10.60
C SER A 206 3.25 -2.38 -10.58
N VAL A 207 2.69 -2.13 -9.40
CA VAL A 207 1.35 -1.55 -9.24
C VAL A 207 1.35 -0.12 -9.76
N TRP A 208 2.36 0.69 -9.43
CA TRP A 208 2.43 2.06 -9.93
C TRP A 208 2.66 2.12 -11.44
N GLU A 209 3.47 1.22 -11.98
CA GLU A 209 3.58 1.03 -13.43
C GLU A 209 2.18 0.81 -14.05
N SER A 210 1.41 -0.15 -13.55
CA SER A 210 0.08 -0.45 -14.09
C SER A 210 -0.91 0.71 -13.90
N LYS A 211 -0.87 1.40 -12.76
CA LYS A 211 -1.70 2.58 -12.47
C LYS A 211 -1.55 3.67 -13.52
N TYR A 212 -0.31 4.06 -13.81
CA TYR A 212 -0.03 5.13 -14.75
C TYR A 212 -0.09 4.65 -16.21
N TYR A 213 0.07 3.36 -16.48
CA TYR A 213 -0.19 2.77 -17.79
C TYR A 213 -1.68 2.82 -18.18
N TYR A 214 -2.58 2.46 -17.25
CA TYR A 214 -4.03 2.44 -17.51
C TYR A 214 -4.72 3.77 -17.23
N ASP A 215 -4.15 4.62 -16.37
CA ASP A 215 -4.66 5.95 -16.04
C ASP A 215 -6.15 5.94 -15.62
N PHE A 216 -6.60 4.89 -14.93
CA PHE A 216 -8.02 4.67 -14.69
C PHE A 216 -8.57 5.53 -13.54
N TRP A 217 -9.74 6.12 -13.74
CA TRP A 217 -10.35 7.04 -12.78
C TRP A 217 -10.76 6.40 -11.44
N ARG A 218 -10.83 7.24 -10.42
CA ARG A 218 -11.31 6.88 -9.08
C ARG A 218 -12.85 6.85 -9.05
N PRO A 219 -13.46 6.11 -8.10
CA PRO A 219 -14.91 6.09 -7.98
C PRO A 219 -15.56 7.45 -7.81
N ILE A 220 -14.91 8.37 -7.10
CA ILE A 220 -15.43 9.72 -6.93
C ILE A 220 -15.63 10.46 -8.25
N THR A 221 -14.71 10.31 -9.21
CA THR A 221 -14.84 10.92 -10.54
C THR A 221 -15.80 10.10 -11.39
N GLY A 222 -15.65 8.78 -11.42
CA GLY A 222 -16.49 7.90 -12.25
C GLY A 222 -17.98 7.98 -11.92
N ILE A 223 -18.35 8.08 -10.65
CA ILE A 223 -19.76 8.18 -10.23
C ILE A 223 -20.34 9.58 -10.49
N ARG A 224 -19.52 10.63 -10.34
CA ARG A 224 -19.97 12.01 -10.59
C ARG A 224 -20.13 12.32 -12.08
N GLU A 225 -19.41 11.58 -12.93
CA GLU A 225 -19.24 11.92 -14.34
C GLU A 225 -19.72 10.82 -15.31
N SER A 226 -20.49 9.83 -14.83
CA SER A 226 -20.99 8.73 -15.66
C SER A 226 -22.16 9.13 -16.57
N ASP A 227 -23.04 10.03 -16.12
CA ASP A 227 -24.21 10.43 -16.91
C ASP A 227 -23.85 11.39 -18.07
N PRO A 228 -24.48 11.28 -19.24
CA PRO A 228 -24.33 12.27 -20.31
C PRO A 228 -24.64 13.70 -19.83
N GLY A 229 -23.81 14.66 -20.22
CA GLY A 229 -23.89 16.06 -19.77
C GLY A 229 -23.11 16.38 -18.49
N THR A 230 -22.42 15.39 -17.90
CA THR A 230 -21.54 15.57 -16.75
C THR A 230 -20.05 15.47 -17.12
N GLY A 231 -19.18 15.91 -16.22
CA GLY A 231 -17.74 15.98 -16.46
C GLY A 231 -17.31 17.05 -17.49
N PRO A 232 -16.00 17.22 -17.73
CA PRO A 232 -15.48 18.30 -18.57
C PRO A 232 -15.92 18.22 -20.03
N THR A 233 -16.08 16.99 -20.55
CA THR A 233 -16.46 16.74 -21.94
C THR A 233 -17.96 16.61 -22.15
N GLY A 234 -18.73 16.37 -21.08
CA GLY A 234 -20.17 16.08 -21.17
C GLY A 234 -20.50 14.71 -21.76
N ALA A 235 -19.52 13.84 -22.01
CA ALA A 235 -19.73 12.58 -22.73
C ALA A 235 -20.38 11.47 -21.89
N GLY A 236 -20.15 11.46 -20.57
CA GLY A 236 -20.49 10.32 -19.71
C GLY A 236 -19.58 9.10 -19.94
N ASP A 237 -19.83 8.00 -19.23
CA ASP A 237 -19.07 6.74 -19.37
C ASP A 237 -19.56 5.83 -20.51
N GLY A 238 -20.68 6.20 -21.16
CA GLY A 238 -21.30 5.45 -22.24
C GLY A 238 -22.11 4.22 -21.79
N ASN A 239 -22.35 4.05 -20.49
CA ASN A 239 -23.05 2.91 -19.93
C ASN A 239 -24.41 3.33 -19.35
N ALA A 240 -25.50 2.91 -20.00
CA ALA A 240 -26.85 3.25 -19.55
C ALA A 240 -27.25 2.60 -18.20
N ALA A 241 -26.45 1.66 -17.69
CA ALA A 241 -26.70 0.98 -16.42
C ALA A 241 -25.94 1.59 -15.23
N THR A 242 -25.11 2.61 -15.43
CA THR A 242 -24.36 3.33 -14.38
C THR A 242 -25.00 4.70 -14.13
N ILE A 243 -26.02 4.73 -13.29
CA ILE A 243 -26.69 6.00 -12.95
C ILE A 243 -25.74 6.88 -12.14
N GLY A 244 -25.47 8.09 -12.60
CA GLY A 244 -24.61 9.06 -11.93
C GLY A 244 -25.12 9.54 -10.58
N ASP A 245 -24.20 10.13 -9.82
CA ASP A 245 -24.50 11.00 -8.68
C ASP A 245 -23.47 12.14 -8.65
N PRO A 246 -23.82 13.34 -9.17
CA PRO A 246 -22.89 14.46 -9.26
C PRO A 246 -22.44 14.99 -7.89
N THR A 247 -23.08 14.56 -6.81
CA THR A 247 -22.73 14.95 -5.43
C THR A 247 -21.96 13.85 -4.68
N PHE A 248 -21.74 12.68 -5.29
CA PHE A 248 -21.16 11.50 -4.65
C PHE A 248 -19.89 11.81 -3.85
N THR A 249 -19.91 11.60 -2.55
CA THR A 249 -18.77 11.78 -1.65
C THR A 249 -18.44 10.43 -1.02
N PRO A 250 -17.23 9.87 -1.26
CA PRO A 250 -16.84 8.62 -0.65
C PRO A 250 -16.59 8.81 0.85
N LEU A 251 -16.62 7.71 1.62
CA LEU A 251 -16.10 7.73 3.00
C LEU A 251 -14.66 8.25 3.04
N GLY A 252 -13.86 7.87 2.03
CA GLY A 252 -12.51 8.38 1.79
C GLY A 252 -11.46 7.72 2.69
N ALA A 253 -10.20 7.84 2.28
CA ALA A 253 -9.05 7.55 3.13
C ALA A 253 -9.10 8.47 4.37
N PRO A 254 -9.01 7.91 5.59
CA PRO A 254 -9.16 8.69 6.80
C PRO A 254 -8.03 9.70 6.95
N ALA A 255 -8.39 10.97 7.19
CA ALA A 255 -7.43 12.01 7.55
C ALA A 255 -7.02 11.90 9.05
N SER A 256 -6.53 10.72 9.44
CA SER A 256 -6.17 10.39 10.82
C SER A 256 -5.08 11.33 11.35
N ASN A 257 -5.24 11.83 12.58
CA ASN A 257 -4.36 12.82 13.20
C ASN A 257 -4.19 14.14 12.42
N LEU A 258 -5.09 14.44 11.48
CA LEU A 258 -5.11 15.67 10.69
C LEU A 258 -6.44 16.40 10.86
N THR A 259 -6.47 17.68 10.49
CA THR A 259 -7.70 18.44 10.31
C THR A 259 -8.00 18.57 8.83
N GLY A 260 -9.16 18.12 8.39
CA GLY A 260 -9.57 18.17 6.98
C GLY A 260 -10.56 17.09 6.60
N PRO A 261 -11.07 17.09 5.36
CA PRO A 261 -11.89 16.01 4.88
C PRO A 261 -11.05 14.73 4.74
N ASN A 262 -11.72 13.58 4.81
CA ASN A 262 -11.14 12.36 4.24
C ASN A 262 -10.90 12.57 2.74
N PHE A 263 -9.97 11.82 2.16
CA PHE A 263 -9.48 12.12 0.81
C PHE A 263 -9.46 10.87 -0.08
N THR A 264 -9.45 11.08 -1.39
CA THR A 264 -9.09 10.03 -2.34
C THR A 264 -7.60 10.13 -2.63
N PRO A 265 -6.81 9.05 -2.51
CA PRO A 265 -5.37 9.13 -2.75
C PRO A 265 -5.03 9.65 -4.17
N PRO A 266 -4.04 10.55 -4.31
CA PRO A 266 -3.81 11.34 -5.52
C PRO A 266 -3.02 10.58 -6.60
N PHE A 267 -3.58 9.46 -7.05
CA PHE A 267 -3.04 8.60 -8.10
C PHE A 267 -4.15 7.73 -8.73
N PRO A 268 -3.96 7.19 -9.95
CA PRO A 268 -4.95 6.36 -10.63
C PRO A 268 -5.44 5.15 -9.82
N ALA A 269 -6.65 4.68 -10.10
CA ALA A 269 -7.31 3.64 -9.34
C ALA A 269 -6.73 2.23 -9.59
N TYR A 270 -6.51 1.86 -10.85
CA TYR A 270 -6.35 0.46 -11.25
C TYR A 270 -4.89 0.04 -11.46
N PRO A 271 -4.37 -1.02 -10.80
CA PRO A 271 -4.99 -1.79 -9.72
C PRO A 271 -4.78 -1.14 -8.34
N SER A 272 -5.37 -1.68 -7.28
CA SER A 272 -5.26 -1.14 -5.92
C SER A 272 -3.87 -1.39 -5.30
N GLY A 273 -3.24 -0.32 -4.77
CA GLY A 273 -1.95 -0.38 -4.08
C GLY A 273 -1.99 -1.24 -2.83
N HIS A 274 -2.98 -1.02 -1.96
CA HIS A 274 -3.22 -1.87 -0.78
C HIS A 274 -3.41 -3.33 -1.14
N ALA A 275 -4.19 -3.61 -2.20
CA ALA A 275 -4.43 -4.97 -2.66
C ALA A 275 -3.12 -5.63 -3.14
N GLY A 276 -2.30 -4.92 -3.91
CA GLY A 276 -0.97 -5.37 -4.32
C GLY A 276 -0.04 -5.65 -3.15
N PHE A 277 0.17 -4.68 -2.27
CA PHE A 277 1.04 -4.88 -1.10
C PHE A 277 0.53 -5.99 -0.18
N GLY A 278 -0.78 -6.10 0.02
CA GLY A 278 -1.41 -7.20 0.76
C GLY A 278 -1.15 -8.54 0.10
N GLY A 279 -1.38 -8.64 -1.21
CA GLY A 279 -1.06 -9.82 -2.03
C GLY A 279 0.39 -10.26 -1.84
N ALA A 280 1.32 -9.31 -1.95
CA ALA A 280 2.74 -9.58 -1.80
C ALA A 280 3.11 -10.05 -0.38
N LEU A 281 2.58 -9.38 0.65
CA LEU A 281 2.79 -9.73 2.05
C LEU A 281 2.28 -11.15 2.34
N PHE A 282 0.99 -11.37 2.12
CA PHE A 282 0.32 -12.58 2.58
C PHE A 282 0.76 -13.80 1.76
N GLN A 283 1.04 -13.63 0.46
CA GLN A 283 1.66 -14.69 -0.33
C GLN A 283 3.08 -15.01 0.14
N THR A 284 3.90 -14.01 0.45
CA THR A 284 5.24 -14.25 1.01
C THR A 284 5.16 -15.04 2.32
N LEU A 285 4.20 -14.69 3.20
CA LEU A 285 3.96 -15.42 4.45
C LEU A 285 3.48 -16.86 4.20
N ARG A 286 2.55 -17.07 3.25
CA ARG A 286 2.09 -18.41 2.84
C ARG A 286 3.25 -19.27 2.35
N ARG A 287 4.10 -18.72 1.47
CA ARG A 287 5.29 -19.39 0.94
C ARG A 287 6.32 -19.68 2.03
N PHE A 288 6.56 -18.74 2.94
CA PHE A 288 7.54 -18.89 4.02
C PHE A 288 7.13 -19.94 5.05
N PHE A 289 5.87 -19.94 5.50
CA PHE A 289 5.38 -20.90 6.49
C PHE A 289 4.86 -22.21 5.88
N GLY A 290 4.72 -22.27 4.55
CA GLY A 290 4.18 -23.43 3.83
C GLY A 290 2.69 -23.69 4.09
N THR A 291 1.95 -22.68 4.56
CA THR A 291 0.52 -22.83 4.89
C THR A 291 -0.19 -21.47 4.91
N ASP A 292 -1.48 -21.49 4.54
CA ASP A 292 -2.42 -20.36 4.72
C ASP A 292 -2.99 -20.29 6.14
N ALA A 293 -2.99 -21.42 6.86
CA ALA A 293 -3.63 -21.56 8.18
C ALA A 293 -2.77 -20.95 9.30
N VAL A 294 -2.52 -19.66 9.22
CA VAL A 294 -1.87 -18.85 10.25
C VAL A 294 -2.90 -17.87 10.82
N ALA A 295 -3.48 -18.24 11.96
CA ALA A 295 -4.34 -17.34 12.71
C ALA A 295 -3.52 -16.33 13.53
N PHE A 296 -3.97 -15.08 13.59
CA PHE A 296 -3.32 -14.01 14.35
C PHE A 296 -4.34 -12.94 14.76
N THR A 297 -4.02 -12.16 15.81
CA THR A 297 -4.82 -11.02 16.26
C THR A 297 -4.00 -9.76 16.21
N PHE A 298 -4.40 -8.77 15.42
CA PHE A 298 -3.66 -7.53 15.21
C PHE A 298 -4.43 -6.31 15.72
N VAL A 299 -3.72 -5.29 16.21
CA VAL A 299 -4.28 -3.99 16.57
C VAL A 299 -3.76 -2.95 15.59
N SER A 300 -4.64 -2.43 14.76
CA SER A 300 -4.31 -1.34 13.86
C SER A 300 -4.08 -0.05 14.63
N ASP A 301 -3.06 0.73 14.24
CA ASP A 301 -2.86 2.07 14.76
C ASP A 301 -4.01 3.03 14.43
N GLU A 302 -4.87 2.69 13.48
CA GLU A 302 -6.12 3.41 13.26
C GLU A 302 -7.10 3.25 14.43
N PHE A 303 -6.96 2.16 15.21
CA PHE A 303 -7.78 1.79 16.37
C PHE A 303 -6.94 1.32 17.56
N ASN A 304 -5.92 2.11 17.93
CA ASN A 304 -5.01 1.80 19.06
C ASN A 304 -5.38 2.52 20.36
N GLY A 305 -6.54 3.20 20.43
CA GLY A 305 -6.91 3.98 21.61
C GLY A 305 -6.21 5.34 21.74
N THR A 306 -5.42 5.75 20.73
CA THR A 306 -4.66 7.01 20.73
C THR A 306 -4.91 7.85 19.48
N THR A 307 -4.94 7.23 18.30
CA THR A 307 -5.15 7.91 17.01
C THR A 307 -6.49 8.63 16.99
N ARG A 308 -6.49 9.84 16.44
CA ARG A 308 -7.67 10.68 16.31
C ARG A 308 -8.24 10.63 14.90
N ASP A 309 -9.56 10.60 14.80
CA ASP A 309 -10.25 10.88 13.54
C ASP A 309 -10.10 12.36 13.13
N ASN A 310 -10.63 12.69 11.96
CA ASN A 310 -10.58 14.05 11.40
C ASN A 310 -11.50 15.05 12.11
N GLY A 311 -12.36 14.58 13.03
CA GLY A 311 -13.11 15.40 13.99
C GLY A 311 -12.39 15.61 15.31
N GLY A 312 -11.20 15.02 15.50
CA GLY A 312 -10.40 15.09 16.71
C GLY A 312 -10.76 14.06 17.79
N ASN A 313 -11.71 13.17 17.53
CA ASN A 313 -12.11 12.12 18.48
C ASN A 313 -11.10 10.98 18.47
N VAL A 314 -10.71 10.52 19.66
CA VAL A 314 -9.82 9.36 19.79
C VAL A 314 -10.58 8.10 19.40
N ARG A 315 -10.05 7.34 18.44
CA ARG A 315 -10.61 6.04 18.06
C ARG A 315 -10.31 5.00 19.15
N PRO A 316 -11.26 4.12 19.48
CA PRO A 316 -11.09 3.14 20.55
C PRO A 316 -10.01 2.11 20.22
N TYR A 317 -9.50 1.43 21.24
CA TYR A 317 -8.65 0.24 21.07
C TYR A 317 -9.51 -0.93 20.59
N MET A 318 -9.26 -1.44 19.37
CA MET A 318 -10.05 -2.52 18.76
C MET A 318 -9.15 -3.58 18.12
N PRO A 319 -8.83 -4.68 18.84
CA PRO A 319 -8.10 -5.80 18.26
C PRO A 319 -8.97 -6.55 17.25
N ARG A 320 -8.37 -7.02 16.16
CA ARG A 320 -9.03 -7.83 15.13
C ARG A 320 -8.32 -9.17 14.94
N SER A 321 -9.09 -10.25 14.92
CA SER A 321 -8.57 -11.61 14.74
C SER A 321 -8.86 -12.14 13.34
N PHE A 322 -7.85 -12.76 12.74
CA PHE A 322 -7.93 -13.46 11.46
C PHE A 322 -7.66 -14.95 11.68
N SER A 323 -8.41 -15.79 10.99
CA SER A 323 -8.29 -17.25 11.02
C SER A 323 -7.24 -17.78 10.03
N SER A 324 -6.97 -17.02 8.96
CA SER A 324 -5.98 -17.35 7.94
C SER A 324 -5.38 -16.10 7.31
N LEU A 325 -4.28 -16.27 6.56
CA LEU A 325 -3.63 -15.19 5.82
C LEU A 325 -4.52 -14.69 4.68
N SER A 326 -5.17 -15.60 3.96
CA SER A 326 -6.11 -15.27 2.88
C SER A 326 -7.34 -14.48 3.38
N GLN A 327 -7.81 -14.73 4.61
CA GLN A 327 -8.86 -13.89 5.20
C GLN A 327 -8.39 -12.44 5.37
N ALA A 328 -7.17 -12.24 5.87
CA ALA A 328 -6.61 -10.91 6.08
C ALA A 328 -6.31 -10.19 4.76
N GLU A 329 -5.82 -10.91 3.75
CA GLU A 329 -5.57 -10.40 2.40
C GLU A 329 -6.84 -9.89 1.71
N GLU A 330 -7.89 -10.73 1.68
CA GLU A 330 -9.18 -10.37 1.09
C GLU A 330 -9.79 -9.16 1.80
N GLU A 331 -9.71 -9.13 3.12
CA GLU A 331 -10.24 -8.01 3.89
C GLU A 331 -9.43 -6.71 3.68
N ASN A 332 -8.11 -6.79 3.62
CA ASN A 332 -7.24 -5.67 3.26
C ASN A 332 -7.62 -5.09 1.89
N GLY A 333 -7.85 -5.95 0.90
CA GLY A 333 -8.31 -5.55 -0.42
C GLY A 333 -9.71 -4.91 -0.39
N GLN A 334 -10.67 -5.58 0.25
CA GLN A 334 -12.06 -5.13 0.33
C GLN A 334 -12.22 -3.83 1.11
N SER A 335 -11.33 -3.54 2.06
CA SER A 335 -11.32 -2.31 2.86
C SER A 335 -11.41 -1.05 1.98
N ARG A 336 -10.80 -1.09 0.80
CA ARG A 336 -10.71 0.08 -0.09
C ARG A 336 -12.04 0.39 -0.80
N ILE A 337 -12.86 -0.64 -1.02
CA ILE A 337 -14.23 -0.51 -1.54
C ILE A 337 -15.13 0.06 -0.43
N TYR A 338 -14.96 -0.37 0.82
CA TYR A 338 -15.69 0.20 1.96
C TYR A 338 -15.38 1.69 2.19
N LEU A 339 -14.14 2.12 1.88
CA LEU A 339 -13.77 3.52 1.86
C LEU A 339 -14.28 4.28 0.61
N GLY A 340 -14.80 3.58 -0.41
CA GLY A 340 -15.32 4.19 -1.63
C GLY A 340 -14.25 4.77 -2.57
N ILE A 341 -13.00 4.33 -2.45
CA ILE A 341 -11.85 4.90 -3.19
C ILE A 341 -11.27 3.95 -4.25
N HIS A 342 -11.76 2.72 -4.32
CA HIS A 342 -11.37 1.72 -5.31
C HIS A 342 -12.58 0.90 -5.79
N TRP A 343 -12.46 0.33 -6.98
CA TRP A 343 -13.41 -0.62 -7.55
C TRP A 343 -13.06 -2.05 -7.13
N SER A 344 -13.99 -3.01 -7.21
CA SER A 344 -13.70 -4.41 -6.87
C SER A 344 -12.69 -5.07 -7.82
N PHE A 345 -12.65 -4.70 -9.10
CA PHE A 345 -11.61 -5.17 -10.02
C PHE A 345 -10.22 -4.61 -9.68
N ASP A 346 -10.12 -3.41 -9.09
CA ASP A 346 -8.84 -2.89 -8.59
C ASP A 346 -8.28 -3.79 -7.49
N LYS A 347 -9.16 -4.31 -6.61
CA LYS A 347 -8.80 -5.26 -5.56
C LYS A 347 -8.31 -6.57 -6.16
N THR A 348 -9.14 -7.22 -6.98
CA THR A 348 -8.85 -8.56 -7.49
C THR A 348 -7.51 -8.59 -8.22
N GLU A 349 -7.31 -7.68 -9.17
CA GLU A 349 -6.10 -7.65 -9.99
C GLU A 349 -4.89 -7.15 -9.20
N GLY A 350 -5.10 -6.29 -8.20
CA GLY A 350 -4.06 -5.89 -7.27
C GLY A 350 -3.54 -7.07 -6.45
N ILE A 351 -4.42 -7.86 -5.84
CA ILE A 351 -4.02 -9.07 -5.09
C ILE A 351 -3.22 -9.99 -6.00
N THR A 352 -3.76 -10.35 -7.17
CA THR A 352 -3.10 -11.25 -8.13
C THR A 352 -1.73 -10.74 -8.55
N GLN A 353 -1.57 -9.45 -8.83
CA GLN A 353 -0.27 -8.87 -9.16
C GLN A 353 0.74 -9.01 -8.01
N GLY A 354 0.33 -8.71 -6.78
CA GLY A 354 1.18 -8.85 -5.59
C GLY A 354 1.59 -10.29 -5.32
N GLU A 355 0.68 -11.25 -5.48
CA GLU A 355 0.96 -12.67 -5.33
C GLU A 355 2.00 -13.16 -6.34
N HIS A 356 1.86 -12.80 -7.62
CA HIS A 356 2.82 -13.16 -8.67
C HIS A 356 4.21 -12.59 -8.42
N VAL A 357 4.30 -11.33 -7.98
CA VAL A 357 5.59 -10.72 -7.62
C VAL A 357 6.21 -11.43 -6.42
N ALA A 358 5.43 -11.72 -5.37
CA ALA A 358 5.92 -12.43 -4.19
C ALA A 358 6.43 -13.84 -4.52
N ASP A 359 5.71 -14.58 -5.38
CA ASP A 359 6.14 -15.90 -5.84
C ASP A 359 7.46 -15.82 -6.58
N TYR A 360 7.60 -14.87 -7.50
CA TYR A 360 8.84 -14.65 -8.23
C TYR A 360 10.00 -14.28 -7.29
N VAL A 361 9.78 -13.37 -6.34
CA VAL A 361 10.80 -12.98 -5.35
C VAL A 361 11.23 -14.18 -4.51
N PHE A 362 10.28 -14.98 -4.02
CA PHE A 362 10.56 -16.15 -3.19
C PHE A 362 11.36 -17.23 -3.93
N GLU A 363 11.15 -17.37 -5.24
CA GLU A 363 11.83 -18.36 -6.08
C GLU A 363 13.21 -17.92 -6.58
N ASN A 364 13.48 -16.62 -6.60
CA ASN A 364 14.69 -16.07 -7.22
C ASN A 364 15.62 -15.34 -6.25
N ALA A 365 15.19 -15.05 -5.01
CA ALA A 365 15.98 -14.35 -4.02
C ALA A 365 15.92 -15.01 -2.64
N PHE A 366 16.99 -14.81 -1.85
CA PHE A 366 17.11 -15.30 -0.46
C PHE A 366 16.87 -16.82 -0.32
N LEU A 367 17.36 -17.58 -1.31
CA LEU A 367 17.25 -19.03 -1.35
C LEU A 367 18.13 -19.69 -0.29
N PRO A 368 17.77 -20.90 0.20
CA PRO A 368 18.65 -21.69 1.03
C PRO A 368 20.01 -21.90 0.33
N LEU A 369 21.10 -21.82 1.07
CA LEU A 369 22.39 -22.25 0.56
C LEU A 369 22.35 -23.77 0.42
N HIS A 370 22.47 -24.26 -0.82
CA HIS A 370 22.73 -25.67 -1.06
C HIS A 370 24.16 -25.96 -0.61
N HIS A 371 24.29 -26.64 0.53
CA HIS A 371 25.57 -27.13 1.06
C HIS A 371 25.94 -28.48 0.46
#